data_AF-A0A3D0D9X0-F1
#
_entry.id   AF-A0A3D0D9X0-F1
#
_cell.length_a   1.000
_cell.length_b   1.000
_cell.length_c   1.000
_cell.angle_alpha   90.00
_cell.angle_beta   90.00
_cell.angle_gamma   90.00
#
_symmetry.space_group_name_H-M   'P 1'
#
loop_
_entity.id
_entity.type
_entity.pdbx_description
1 polymer ?
#
loop_
_entity_poly.entity_id
_entity_poly.type
_entity_poly.pdbx_seq_one_letter_code
_entity_poly.pdbx_strand_id
1 'polypeptide(L)'
;MQLEERPVSEALRTILVRNVADTSGKKVIKKGTRLEERHLALLAELGHERVEVAVLEADDVHEDEAAARLGEALQTDVLRVTRAVGGRVNLHSEVDGLLLVDAERLRALNSLPGITLATRWPYTVVGPSQESAQVATLKIIPYAVARHDLETALDLAQRRPGILEVRPLPRAARAALLITAEPAAQEETRVDFETPTRERLSRLGVELATVETVSQEVDAIREAAARLAEQVDLLIVAGQTSIMDEEDITPRALRAAGATLELHGAPVEPGNLLAL
;
A
#
# COMPACT_ATOMS: atom_id res chain seq x y z
N MET A 1 -8.38 -11.80 -28.02
CA MET A 1 -8.46 -13.27 -27.77
C MET A 1 -9.89 -13.76 -27.92
N GLN A 2 -10.08 -15.04 -28.27
CA GLN A 2 -11.41 -15.66 -28.39
C GLN A 2 -11.48 -16.98 -27.60
N LEU A 3 -12.65 -17.27 -27.02
CA LEU A 3 -12.93 -18.55 -26.40
C LEU A 3 -13.68 -19.42 -27.40
N GLU A 4 -13.18 -20.63 -27.64
CA GLU A 4 -13.83 -21.57 -28.53
C GLU A 4 -13.52 -23.02 -28.16
N GLU A 5 -14.34 -23.93 -28.66
CA GLU A 5 -14.14 -25.36 -28.49
C GLU A 5 -13.51 -25.96 -29.74
N ARG A 6 -12.34 -26.59 -29.58
CA ARG A 6 -11.58 -27.20 -30.69
C ARG A 6 -11.47 -28.71 -30.54
N PRO A 7 -11.36 -29.47 -31.64
CA PRO A 7 -10.82 -30.82 -31.59
C PRO A 7 -9.46 -30.83 -30.87
N VAL A 8 -9.18 -31.82 -30.04
CA VAL A 8 -7.91 -31.90 -29.30
C VAL A 8 -6.71 -31.87 -30.25
N SER A 9 -6.81 -32.46 -31.44
CA SER A 9 -5.78 -32.42 -32.48
C SER A 9 -5.44 -31.02 -33.01
N GLU A 10 -6.34 -30.05 -32.86
CA GLU A 10 -6.21 -28.67 -33.36
C GLU A 10 -5.98 -27.64 -32.25
N ALA A 11 -5.84 -28.10 -31.00
CA ALA A 11 -5.66 -27.27 -29.81
C ALA A 11 -4.17 -26.98 -29.48
N LEU A 12 -3.24 -27.27 -30.40
CA LEU A 12 -1.83 -26.99 -30.16
C LEU A 12 -1.58 -25.48 -30.00
N ARG A 13 -0.79 -25.09 -29.00
CA ARG A 13 -0.42 -23.70 -28.64
C ARG A 13 -1.56 -22.79 -28.16
N THR A 14 -2.80 -23.28 -28.09
CA THR A 14 -3.92 -22.56 -27.44
C THR A 14 -3.83 -22.71 -25.93
N ILE A 15 -4.63 -21.96 -25.18
CA ILE A 15 -4.60 -21.96 -23.71
C ILE A 15 -5.80 -22.71 -23.16
N LEU A 16 -5.55 -23.66 -22.26
CA LEU A 16 -6.61 -24.45 -21.65
C LEU A 16 -7.44 -23.61 -20.67
N VAL A 17 -8.76 -23.55 -20.85
CA VAL A 17 -9.64 -22.67 -20.05
C VAL A 17 -9.98 -23.28 -18.68
N ARG A 18 -10.03 -24.62 -18.58
CA ARG A 18 -10.44 -25.36 -17.37
C ARG A 18 -9.37 -26.35 -16.94
N ASN A 19 -9.33 -26.66 -15.64
CA ASN A 19 -8.46 -27.75 -15.19
C ASN A 19 -8.98 -29.07 -15.78
N VAL A 20 -8.06 -29.94 -16.17
CA VAL A 20 -8.37 -31.32 -16.57
C VAL A 20 -7.90 -32.23 -15.45
N ALA A 21 -8.76 -33.15 -15.05
CA ALA A 21 -8.50 -34.16 -14.05
C ALA A 21 -8.50 -35.55 -14.68
N ASP A 22 -7.71 -36.47 -14.13
CA ASP A 22 -7.77 -37.88 -14.52
C ASP A 22 -9.02 -38.58 -13.95
N THR A 23 -9.18 -39.86 -14.28
CA THR A 23 -10.30 -40.70 -13.82
C THR A 23 -10.38 -40.86 -12.30
N SER A 24 -9.31 -40.54 -11.57
CA SER A 24 -9.29 -40.52 -10.09
C SER A 24 -9.67 -39.16 -9.50
N GLY A 25 -9.93 -38.15 -10.34
CA GLY A 25 -10.24 -36.79 -9.93
C GLY A 25 -9.00 -35.94 -9.62
N LYS A 26 -7.78 -36.45 -9.87
CA LYS A 26 -6.55 -35.70 -9.66
C LYS A 26 -6.32 -34.75 -10.84
N LYS A 27 -6.04 -33.48 -10.55
CA LYS A 27 -5.72 -32.47 -11.58
C LYS A 27 -4.40 -32.81 -12.27
N VAL A 28 -4.46 -33.00 -13.58
CA VAL A 28 -3.30 -33.37 -14.42
C VAL A 28 -2.88 -32.26 -15.38
N ILE A 29 -3.81 -31.41 -15.83
CA ILE A 29 -3.48 -30.19 -16.57
C ILE A 29 -4.17 -29.00 -15.89
N LYS A 30 -3.41 -27.96 -15.55
CA LYS A 30 -3.95 -26.74 -14.92
C LYS A 30 -4.57 -25.82 -15.98
N LYS A 31 -5.63 -25.11 -15.63
CA LYS A 31 -6.11 -23.97 -16.43
C LYS A 31 -5.00 -22.94 -16.64
N GLY A 32 -5.02 -22.24 -17.77
CA GLY A 32 -3.95 -21.33 -18.17
C GLY A 32 -2.73 -22.02 -18.79
N THR A 33 -2.70 -23.36 -18.83
CA THR A 33 -1.62 -24.08 -19.53
C THR A 33 -1.69 -23.82 -21.02
N ARG A 34 -0.60 -23.34 -21.61
CA ARG A 34 -0.40 -23.35 -23.06
C ARG A 34 -0.20 -24.79 -23.52
N LEU A 35 -1.09 -25.26 -24.38
CA LEU A 35 -1.11 -26.66 -24.82
C LEU A 35 0.10 -26.95 -25.73
N GLU A 36 0.72 -28.09 -25.47
CA GLU A 36 1.89 -28.64 -26.16
C GLU A 36 1.53 -30.08 -26.52
N GLU A 37 2.33 -30.75 -27.34
CA GLU A 37 2.04 -32.08 -27.88
C GLU A 37 1.76 -33.11 -26.76
N ARG A 38 2.53 -33.06 -25.67
CA ARG A 38 2.30 -33.92 -24.48
C ARG A 38 0.93 -33.71 -23.83
N HIS A 39 0.42 -32.48 -23.85
CA HIS A 39 -0.88 -32.15 -23.27
C HIS A 39 -2.01 -32.67 -24.16
N LEU A 40 -1.83 -32.61 -25.48
CA LEU A 40 -2.80 -33.17 -26.43
C LEU A 40 -2.88 -34.69 -26.34
N ALA A 41 -1.73 -35.37 -26.23
CA ALA A 41 -1.68 -36.81 -26.00
C ALA A 41 -2.41 -37.20 -24.72
N LEU A 42 -2.14 -36.50 -23.61
CA LEU A 42 -2.82 -36.73 -22.34
C LEU A 42 -4.33 -36.49 -22.40
N LEU A 43 -4.78 -35.44 -23.08
CA LEU A 43 -6.21 -35.17 -23.30
C LEU A 43 -6.87 -36.32 -24.07
N ALA A 44 -6.23 -36.83 -25.12
CA ALA A 44 -6.73 -37.95 -25.91
C ALA A 44 -6.76 -39.26 -25.11
N GLU A 45 -5.72 -39.55 -24.30
CA GLU A 45 -5.68 -40.71 -23.39
C GLU A 45 -6.83 -40.69 -22.37
N LEU A 46 -7.22 -39.50 -21.91
CA LEU A 46 -8.35 -39.29 -21.01
C LEU A 46 -9.71 -39.31 -21.73
N GLY A 47 -9.74 -39.53 -23.04
CA GLY A 47 -10.96 -39.63 -23.84
C GLY A 47 -11.59 -38.28 -24.21
N HIS A 48 -10.86 -37.16 -24.10
CA HIS A 48 -11.33 -35.89 -24.60
C HIS A 48 -11.18 -35.80 -26.12
N GLU A 49 -12.30 -35.70 -26.84
CA GLU A 49 -12.30 -35.43 -28.29
C GLU A 49 -12.18 -33.93 -28.58
N ARG A 50 -12.77 -33.11 -27.71
CA ARG A 50 -12.87 -31.65 -27.84
C ARG A 50 -12.49 -30.96 -26.52
N VAL A 51 -11.97 -29.76 -26.63
CA VAL A 51 -11.50 -28.97 -25.48
C VAL A 51 -11.80 -27.49 -25.66
N GLU A 52 -12.30 -26.86 -24.59
CA GLU A 52 -12.51 -25.42 -24.51
C GLU A 52 -11.18 -24.71 -24.29
N VAL A 53 -10.82 -23.83 -25.22
CA VAL A 53 -9.52 -23.15 -25.26
C VAL A 53 -9.69 -21.65 -25.49
N ALA A 54 -8.73 -20.89 -24.97
CA ALA A 54 -8.53 -19.50 -25.35
C ALA A 54 -7.48 -19.43 -26.47
N VAL A 55 -7.86 -18.76 -27.55
CA VAL A 55 -7.05 -18.56 -28.74
C VAL A 55 -6.63 -17.11 -28.79
N LEU A 56 -5.32 -16.89 -28.79
CA LEU A 56 -4.74 -15.56 -28.89
C LEU A 56 -4.81 -15.09 -30.34
N GLU A 57 -5.25 -13.86 -30.52
CA GLU A 57 -5.18 -13.12 -31.78
C GLU A 57 -3.76 -12.57 -31.98
N ALA A 58 -3.45 -12.10 -33.19
CA ALA A 58 -2.09 -11.66 -33.53
C ALA A 58 -1.58 -10.50 -32.64
N ASP A 59 -2.49 -9.61 -32.23
CA ASP A 59 -2.19 -8.44 -31.40
C ASP A 59 -2.48 -8.65 -29.91
N ASP A 60 -2.76 -9.88 -29.48
CA ASP A 60 -2.86 -10.20 -28.06
C ASP A 60 -1.48 -10.36 -27.43
N VAL A 61 -1.37 -9.94 -26.16
CA VAL A 61 -0.20 -10.17 -25.32
C VAL A 61 -0.60 -11.09 -24.17
N HIS A 62 0.13 -12.19 -24.02
CA HIS A 62 -0.13 -13.21 -22.99
C HIS A 62 -0.10 -12.62 -21.57
N GLU A 63 -0.96 -13.12 -20.68
CA GLU A 63 -1.16 -12.56 -19.33
C GLU A 63 0.13 -12.40 -18.53
N ASP A 64 1.02 -13.39 -18.56
CA ASP A 64 2.29 -13.33 -17.83
C ASP A 64 3.27 -12.32 -18.44
N GLU A 65 3.27 -12.15 -19.76
CA GLU A 65 4.12 -11.15 -20.42
C GLU A 65 3.61 -9.74 -20.10
N ALA A 66 2.30 -9.52 -20.21
CA ALA A 66 1.67 -8.25 -19.88
C ALA A 66 1.86 -7.88 -18.39
N ALA A 67 1.66 -8.84 -17.48
CA ALA A 67 1.84 -8.64 -16.05
C ALA A 67 3.31 -8.34 -15.68
N ALA A 68 4.27 -9.02 -16.31
CA ALA A 68 5.69 -8.75 -16.09
C ALA A 68 6.06 -7.33 -16.54
N ARG A 69 5.69 -6.94 -17.76
CA ARG A 69 6.01 -5.62 -18.33
C ARG A 69 5.38 -4.48 -17.52
N LEU A 70 4.12 -4.60 -17.12
CA LEU A 70 3.47 -3.59 -16.26
C LEU A 70 4.06 -3.57 -14.85
N GLY A 71 4.38 -4.75 -14.32
CA GLY A 71 5.05 -4.89 -13.03
C GLY A 71 6.38 -4.13 -12.99
N GLU A 72 7.22 -4.32 -14.01
CA GLU A 72 8.49 -3.61 -14.18
C GLU A 72 8.29 -2.10 -14.32
N ALA A 73 7.28 -1.65 -15.09
CA ALA A 73 6.97 -0.24 -15.24
C ALA A 73 6.56 0.44 -13.92
N LEU A 74 5.87 -0.29 -13.04
CA LEU A 74 5.47 0.19 -11.70
C LEU A 74 6.60 0.11 -10.67
N GLN A 75 7.69 -0.60 -10.97
CA GLN A 75 8.84 -0.74 -10.07
C GLN A 75 9.50 0.62 -9.81
N THR A 76 10.07 0.79 -8.62
CA THR A 76 10.91 1.94 -8.25
C THR A 76 12.09 1.46 -7.41
N ASP A 77 12.97 2.37 -6.99
CA ASP A 77 14.09 2.05 -6.08
C ASP A 77 13.64 1.49 -4.73
N VAL A 78 12.38 1.71 -4.35
CA VAL A 78 11.81 1.28 -3.05
C VAL A 78 10.60 0.35 -3.20
N LEU A 79 10.17 0.05 -4.43
CA LEU A 79 9.09 -0.88 -4.71
C LEU A 79 9.62 -2.02 -5.57
N ARG A 80 9.65 -3.23 -5.02
CA ARG A 80 10.04 -4.45 -5.74
C ARG A 80 8.83 -5.19 -6.27
N VAL A 81 8.91 -5.67 -7.51
CA VAL A 81 7.89 -6.53 -8.12
C VAL A 81 8.27 -8.01 -8.03
N THR A 82 7.28 -8.89 -7.83
CA THR A 82 7.48 -10.34 -7.94
C THR A 82 7.47 -10.80 -9.41
N ARG A 83 7.99 -11.99 -9.67
CA ARG A 83 7.81 -12.67 -10.96
C ARG A 83 6.32 -12.81 -11.31
N ALA A 84 5.98 -12.62 -12.59
CA ALA A 84 4.66 -12.89 -13.12
C ALA A 84 4.33 -14.39 -13.11
N VAL A 85 3.19 -14.74 -12.52
CA VAL A 85 2.66 -16.11 -12.51
C VAL A 85 1.14 -16.08 -12.64
N GLY A 86 0.62 -16.67 -13.73
CA GLY A 86 -0.80 -16.68 -14.04
C GLY A 86 -1.38 -15.26 -14.08
N GLY A 87 -0.72 -14.38 -14.83
CA GLY A 87 -1.12 -12.99 -15.06
C GLY A 87 -1.02 -12.09 -13.84
N ARG A 88 -0.39 -12.54 -12.74
CA ARG A 88 -0.30 -11.79 -11.48
C ARG A 88 1.13 -11.43 -11.12
N VAL A 89 1.32 -10.19 -10.69
CA VAL A 89 2.49 -9.72 -9.95
C VAL A 89 2.08 -8.98 -8.68
N ASN A 90 2.92 -9.06 -7.66
CA ASN A 90 2.73 -8.33 -6.40
C ASN A 90 3.87 -7.32 -6.23
N LEU A 91 3.53 -6.13 -5.73
CA LEU A 91 4.49 -5.07 -5.42
C LEU A 91 4.70 -5.01 -3.91
N HIS A 92 5.95 -4.95 -3.50
CA HIS A 92 6.36 -4.89 -2.10
C HIS A 92 7.22 -3.66 -1.86
N SER A 93 7.01 -2.99 -0.73
CA SER A 93 7.92 -1.94 -0.26
C SER A 93 9.19 -2.57 0.28
N GLU A 94 10.34 -2.03 -0.11
CA GLU A 94 11.66 -2.42 0.41
C GLU A 94 12.12 -1.55 1.58
N VAL A 95 11.35 -0.50 1.90
CA VAL A 95 11.60 0.42 3.00
C VAL A 95 10.35 0.60 3.85
N ASP A 96 10.53 0.90 5.14
CA ASP A 96 9.42 1.38 5.97
C ASP A 96 9.10 2.82 5.59
N GLY A 97 7.83 3.09 5.29
CA GLY A 97 7.40 4.34 4.68
C GLY A 97 5.90 4.52 4.59
N LEU A 98 5.48 5.72 4.22
CA LEU A 98 4.10 6.08 3.95
C LEU A 98 3.78 5.82 2.47
N LEU A 99 2.78 4.98 2.20
CA LEU A 99 2.31 4.71 0.85
C LEU A 99 1.53 5.92 0.30
N LEU A 100 1.91 6.40 -0.87
CA LEU A 100 1.16 7.37 -1.65
C LEU A 100 0.57 6.69 -2.89
N VAL A 101 -0.67 7.05 -3.22
CA VAL A 101 -1.39 6.50 -4.36
C VAL A 101 -1.97 7.65 -5.17
N ASP A 102 -1.63 7.72 -6.45
CA ASP A 102 -2.30 8.59 -7.41
C ASP A 102 -3.65 7.98 -7.79
N ALA A 103 -4.71 8.45 -7.15
CA ALA A 103 -6.06 7.90 -7.32
C ALA A 103 -6.61 8.09 -8.75
N GLU A 104 -6.22 9.15 -9.44
CA GLU A 104 -6.70 9.44 -10.80
C GLU A 104 -6.06 8.47 -11.79
N ARG A 105 -4.72 8.35 -11.76
CA ARG A 105 -4.02 7.39 -12.64
C ARG A 105 -4.31 5.95 -12.29
N LEU A 106 -4.50 5.61 -11.01
CA LEU A 106 -4.96 4.28 -10.61
C LEU A 106 -6.33 3.95 -11.22
N ARG A 107 -7.28 4.91 -11.23
CA ARG A 107 -8.58 4.74 -11.91
C ARG A 107 -8.42 4.60 -13.41
N ALA A 108 -7.59 5.45 -14.04
CA ALA A 108 -7.36 5.38 -15.49
C ALA A 108 -6.80 4.02 -15.90
N LEU A 109 -5.79 3.51 -15.17
CA LEU A 109 -5.22 2.18 -15.39
C LEU A 109 -6.28 1.08 -15.23
N ASN A 110 -7.06 1.12 -14.14
CA ASN A 110 -8.12 0.15 -13.85
C ASN A 110 -9.36 0.27 -14.77
N SER A 111 -9.42 1.30 -15.61
CA SER A 111 -10.47 1.44 -16.64
C SER A 111 -10.10 0.73 -17.94
N LEU A 112 -8.85 0.26 -18.08
CA LEU A 112 -8.40 -0.49 -19.25
C LEU A 112 -8.90 -1.94 -19.21
N PRO A 113 -9.40 -2.50 -20.33
CA PRO A 113 -9.94 -3.85 -20.36
C PRO A 113 -8.97 -4.93 -19.86
N GLY A 114 -9.41 -5.75 -18.92
CA GLY A 114 -8.67 -6.92 -18.45
C GLY A 114 -7.46 -6.63 -17.56
N ILE A 115 -7.15 -5.37 -17.25
CA ILE A 115 -6.04 -4.96 -16.40
C ILE A 115 -6.59 -4.48 -15.07
N THR A 116 -6.08 -5.01 -13.97
CA THR A 116 -6.40 -4.51 -12.62
C THR A 116 -5.17 -4.33 -11.77
N LEU A 117 -5.15 -3.25 -11.00
CA LEU A 117 -4.18 -2.94 -9.96
C LEU A 117 -4.94 -2.63 -8.67
N ALA A 118 -4.87 -3.55 -7.70
CA ALA A 118 -5.42 -3.36 -6.38
C ALA A 118 -4.32 -2.91 -5.42
N THR A 119 -4.57 -1.87 -4.63
CA THR A 119 -3.57 -1.24 -3.76
C THR A 119 -4.04 -1.27 -2.31
N ARG A 120 -3.12 -1.11 -1.36
CA ARG A 120 -3.48 -0.65 -0.01
C ARG A 120 -4.03 0.78 -0.08
N TRP A 121 -4.70 1.21 1.00
CA TRP A 121 -5.17 2.59 1.11
C TRP A 121 -3.99 3.57 1.09
N PRO A 122 -4.13 4.76 0.48
CA PRO A 122 -3.13 5.80 0.60
C PRO A 122 -2.92 6.15 2.08
N TYR A 123 -1.73 6.62 2.40
CA TYR A 123 -1.28 6.97 3.75
C TYR A 123 -1.21 5.79 4.73
N THR A 124 -1.23 4.56 4.22
CA THR A 124 -0.89 3.38 5.01
C THR A 124 0.62 3.33 5.24
N VAL A 125 1.05 3.05 6.47
CA VAL A 125 2.45 2.72 6.76
C VAL A 125 2.74 1.31 6.24
N VAL A 126 3.74 1.19 5.37
CA VAL A 126 4.14 -0.04 4.66
C VAL A 126 5.62 -0.25 4.78
N GLY A 127 6.08 -1.49 4.67
CA GLY A 127 7.51 -1.79 4.67
C GLY A 127 7.85 -3.18 5.19
N PRO A 128 9.13 -3.57 5.13
CA PRO A 128 9.59 -4.90 5.54
C PRO A 128 9.43 -5.15 7.05
N SER A 129 9.37 -4.11 7.88
CA SER A 129 9.13 -4.23 9.33
C SER A 129 7.63 -4.22 9.66
N GLN A 130 6.76 -4.15 8.65
CA GLN A 130 5.30 -4.06 8.79
C GLN A 130 4.62 -5.30 8.19
N GLU A 131 3.43 -5.65 8.67
CA GLU A 131 2.59 -6.69 8.05
C GLU A 131 2.07 -6.27 6.64
N SER A 132 2.22 -4.99 6.32
CA SER A 132 1.75 -4.33 5.09
C SER A 132 2.85 -4.19 4.03
N ALA A 133 3.90 -5.01 4.07
CA ALA A 133 4.99 -4.99 3.08
C ALA A 133 4.49 -5.10 1.63
N GLN A 134 3.47 -5.93 1.36
CA GLN A 134 2.82 -5.98 0.05
C GLN A 134 1.85 -4.80 -0.12
N VAL A 135 2.21 -3.87 -1.00
CA VAL A 135 1.48 -2.60 -1.21
C VAL A 135 0.44 -2.69 -2.32
N ALA A 136 0.63 -3.58 -3.30
CA ALA A 136 -0.29 -3.74 -4.41
C ALA A 136 -0.20 -5.12 -5.07
N THR A 137 -1.26 -5.48 -5.80
CA THR A 137 -1.36 -6.66 -6.66
C THR A 137 -1.87 -6.23 -8.02
N LEU A 138 -1.10 -6.51 -9.06
CA LEU A 138 -1.54 -6.37 -10.44
C LEU A 138 -2.01 -7.73 -10.98
N LYS A 139 -3.14 -7.74 -11.67
CA LYS A 139 -3.70 -8.92 -12.32
C LYS A 139 -4.19 -8.57 -13.72
N ILE A 140 -3.62 -9.28 -14.70
CA ILE A 140 -4.24 -9.47 -16.01
C ILE A 140 -5.31 -10.55 -15.83
N ILE A 141 -6.59 -10.17 -15.93
CA ILE A 141 -7.73 -11.05 -15.65
C ILE A 141 -7.89 -12.14 -16.73
N PRO A 142 -7.98 -11.80 -18.03
CA PRO A 142 -8.01 -12.78 -19.11
C PRO A 142 -6.64 -13.43 -19.32
N TYR A 143 -6.57 -14.46 -20.17
CA TYR A 143 -5.31 -15.10 -20.54
C TYR A 143 -4.42 -14.24 -21.45
N ALA A 144 -4.97 -13.15 -22.01
CA ALA A 144 -4.24 -12.15 -22.76
C ALA A 144 -5.01 -10.81 -22.80
N VAL A 145 -4.29 -9.72 -23.06
CA VAL A 145 -4.86 -8.38 -23.29
C VAL A 145 -4.43 -7.86 -24.66
N ALA A 146 -5.21 -6.95 -25.25
CA ALA A 146 -4.84 -6.32 -26.50
C ALA A 146 -3.56 -5.48 -26.31
N ARG A 147 -2.66 -5.52 -27.30
CA ARG A 147 -1.38 -4.80 -27.28
C ARG A 147 -1.57 -3.29 -27.03
N HIS A 148 -2.57 -2.68 -27.66
CA HIS A 148 -2.85 -1.25 -27.50
C HIS A 148 -3.26 -0.86 -26.06
N ASP A 149 -4.06 -1.70 -25.39
CA ASP A 149 -4.44 -1.49 -24.00
C ASP A 149 -3.23 -1.63 -23.08
N LEU A 150 -2.36 -2.61 -23.33
CA LEU A 150 -1.10 -2.78 -22.60
C LEU A 150 -0.15 -1.59 -22.80
N GLU A 151 -0.02 -1.07 -24.02
CA GLU A 151 0.81 0.10 -24.32
C GLU A 151 0.30 1.36 -23.59
N THR A 152 -1.02 1.57 -23.58
CA THR A 152 -1.65 2.64 -22.82
C THR A 152 -1.41 2.48 -21.31
N ALA A 153 -1.54 1.26 -20.79
CA ALA A 153 -1.26 0.95 -19.39
C ALA A 153 0.21 1.21 -19.01
N LEU A 154 1.16 0.88 -19.91
CA LEU A 154 2.58 1.12 -19.71
C LEU A 154 2.90 2.61 -19.65
N ASP A 155 2.32 3.42 -20.54
CA ASP A 155 2.50 4.88 -20.52
C ASP A 155 2.00 5.49 -19.20
N LEU A 156 0.85 5.05 -18.69
CA LEU A 156 0.34 5.48 -17.37
C LEU A 156 1.28 5.08 -16.22
N ALA A 157 1.78 3.84 -16.25
CA ALA A 157 2.61 3.26 -15.18
C ALA A 157 4.02 3.89 -15.09
N GLN A 158 4.62 4.25 -16.22
CA GLN A 158 6.00 4.76 -16.29
C GLN A 158 6.14 6.23 -15.86
N ARG A 159 5.06 7.01 -15.91
CA ARG A 159 5.07 8.44 -15.53
C ARG A 159 5.48 8.64 -14.08
N ARG A 160 6.23 9.73 -13.82
CA ARG A 160 6.71 10.14 -12.49
C ARG A 160 6.14 11.52 -12.08
N PRO A 161 5.74 11.75 -10.81
CA PRO A 161 5.64 10.79 -9.68
C PRO A 161 4.85 9.53 -10.04
N GLY A 162 5.13 8.37 -9.46
CA GLY A 162 4.51 7.08 -9.83
C GLY A 162 3.02 6.98 -9.46
N ILE A 163 2.31 5.97 -10.00
CA ILE A 163 0.96 5.61 -9.50
C ILE A 163 1.03 5.21 -8.02
N LEU A 164 2.11 4.52 -7.65
CA LEU A 164 2.45 4.13 -6.30
C LEU A 164 3.82 4.72 -5.97
N GLU A 165 3.92 5.36 -4.81
CA GLU A 165 5.19 5.77 -4.23
C GLU A 165 5.22 5.43 -2.75
N VAL A 166 6.42 5.22 -2.21
CA VAL A 166 6.62 5.09 -0.77
C VAL A 166 7.54 6.20 -0.34
N ARG A 167 7.07 7.03 0.59
CA ARG A 167 7.91 8.04 1.26
C ARG A 167 8.55 7.38 2.47
N PRO A 168 9.87 7.15 2.49
CA PRO A 168 10.52 6.48 3.62
C PRO A 168 10.25 7.24 4.93
N LEU A 169 10.05 6.50 6.01
CA LEU A 169 10.03 7.09 7.35
C LEU A 169 11.44 7.63 7.69
N PRO A 170 11.54 8.72 8.47
CA PRO A 170 12.83 9.25 8.87
C PRO A 170 13.59 8.23 9.71
N ARG A 171 14.90 8.11 9.47
CA ARG A 171 15.77 7.20 10.23
C ARG A 171 16.19 7.88 11.53
N ALA A 172 16.00 7.17 12.65
CA ALA A 172 16.42 7.64 13.97
C ALA A 172 15.87 9.02 14.35
N ALA A 173 14.64 9.33 13.91
CA ALA A 173 13.95 10.53 14.36
C ALA A 173 13.72 10.45 15.86
N ARG A 174 13.85 11.59 16.52
CA ARG A 174 13.63 11.75 17.95
C ARG A 174 12.38 12.57 18.15
N ALA A 175 11.55 12.15 19.09
CA ALA A 175 10.36 12.87 19.50
C ALA A 175 10.42 13.22 20.99
N ALA A 176 9.78 14.32 21.36
CA ALA A 176 9.47 14.66 22.73
C ALA A 176 7.95 14.61 22.95
N LEU A 177 7.53 14.19 24.14
CA LEU A 177 6.15 14.28 24.59
C LEU A 177 6.08 15.30 25.73
N LEU A 178 5.39 16.42 25.48
CA LEU A 178 5.07 17.42 26.48
C LEU A 178 3.64 17.19 26.98
N ILE A 179 3.50 16.95 28.28
CA ILE A 179 2.24 16.63 28.91
C ILE A 179 1.76 17.83 29.73
N THR A 180 0.53 18.29 29.50
CA THR A 180 -0.04 19.45 30.19
C THR A 180 -1.17 19.00 31.11
N ALA A 181 -0.96 19.12 32.42
CA ALA A 181 -1.94 18.66 33.41
C ALA A 181 -1.85 19.48 34.70
N GLU A 182 -2.96 19.53 35.43
CA GLU A 182 -2.99 20.08 36.78
C GLU A 182 -2.08 19.26 37.71
N PRO A 183 -1.42 19.86 38.72
CA PRO A 183 -0.45 19.16 39.58
C PRO A 183 -0.95 17.84 40.18
N ALA A 184 -2.24 17.77 40.52
CA ALA A 184 -2.87 16.59 41.10
C ALA A 184 -3.04 15.43 40.10
N ALA A 185 -3.05 15.71 38.79
CA ALA A 185 -3.33 14.75 37.72
C ALA A 185 -2.09 14.43 36.85
N GLN A 186 -0.93 15.02 37.15
CA GLN A 186 0.27 14.89 36.31
C GLN A 186 0.74 13.45 36.13
N GLU A 187 0.76 12.65 37.19
CA GLU A 187 1.23 11.26 37.11
C GLU A 187 0.26 10.36 36.34
N GLU A 188 -1.05 10.49 36.61
CA GLU A 188 -2.09 9.75 35.89
C GLU A 188 -2.08 10.08 34.40
N THR A 189 -2.10 11.37 34.06
CA THR A 189 -2.04 11.85 32.68
C THR A 189 -0.75 11.39 31.98
N ARG A 190 0.38 11.37 32.70
CA ARG A 190 1.65 10.88 32.17
C ARG A 190 1.59 9.43 31.75
N VAL A 191 1.03 8.56 32.61
CA VAL A 191 0.88 7.13 32.32
C VAL A 191 -0.04 6.91 31.11
N ASP A 192 -1.15 7.65 31.04
CA ASP A 192 -2.15 7.53 29.97
C ASP A 192 -1.59 7.85 28.58
N PHE A 193 -0.66 8.80 28.48
CA PHE A 193 -0.11 9.22 27.18
C PHE A 193 1.25 8.62 26.86
N GLU A 194 2.15 8.45 27.83
CA GLU A 194 3.52 8.02 27.55
C GLU A 194 3.57 6.63 26.91
N THR A 195 2.98 5.63 27.56
CA THR A 195 3.05 4.23 27.11
C THR A 195 2.50 4.06 25.69
N PRO A 196 1.26 4.48 25.37
CA PRO A 196 0.73 4.30 24.02
C PRO A 196 1.43 5.19 22.99
N THR A 197 1.95 6.37 23.36
CA THR A 197 2.73 7.20 22.45
C THR A 197 4.06 6.54 22.11
N ARG A 198 4.77 6.00 23.10
CA ARG A 198 6.02 5.27 22.93
C ARG A 198 5.85 4.05 22.02
N GLU A 199 4.78 3.28 22.21
CA GLU A 199 4.47 2.12 21.37
C GLU A 199 4.15 2.49 19.92
N ARG A 200 3.42 3.60 19.70
CA ARG A 200 3.12 4.08 18.34
C ARG A 200 4.37 4.58 17.64
N LEU A 201 5.19 5.38 18.32
CA LEU A 201 6.44 5.91 17.76
C LEU A 201 7.45 4.80 17.45
N SER A 202 7.58 3.79 18.31
CA SER A 202 8.52 2.69 18.08
C SER A 202 8.17 1.87 16.82
N ARG A 203 6.88 1.67 16.52
CA ARG A 203 6.42 1.04 15.26
C ARG A 203 6.76 1.85 14.01
N LEU A 204 6.97 3.15 14.17
CA LEU A 204 7.42 4.08 13.13
C LEU A 204 8.94 4.28 13.11
N GLY A 205 9.69 3.58 13.97
CA GLY A 205 11.14 3.74 14.09
C GLY A 205 11.57 5.07 14.72
N VAL A 206 10.67 5.73 15.44
CA VAL A 206 10.92 7.01 16.12
C VAL A 206 11.19 6.77 17.60
N GLU A 207 12.24 7.38 18.13
CA GLU A 207 12.59 7.33 19.55
C GLU A 207 11.81 8.39 20.31
N LEU A 208 11.03 8.00 21.33
CA LEU A 208 10.53 8.95 22.33
C LEU A 208 11.64 9.27 23.33
N ALA A 209 12.43 10.29 23.02
CA ALA A 209 13.67 10.66 23.69
C ALA A 209 13.43 11.40 25.02
N THR A 210 12.34 12.16 25.12
CA THR A 210 12.04 12.93 26.34
C THR A 210 10.53 12.96 26.59
N VAL A 211 10.16 12.85 27.85
CA VAL A 211 8.79 13.04 28.33
C VAL A 211 8.85 14.03 29.47
N GLU A 212 8.16 15.15 29.33
CA GLU A 212 8.12 16.22 30.32
C GLU A 212 6.68 16.57 30.64
N THR A 213 6.38 16.81 31.92
CA THR A 213 5.06 17.24 32.36
C THR A 213 5.15 18.65 32.92
N VAL A 214 4.23 19.52 32.53
CA VAL A 214 4.13 20.91 32.99
C VAL A 214 2.70 21.23 33.45
N SER A 215 2.57 22.26 34.27
CA SER A 215 1.26 22.84 34.61
C SER A 215 0.57 23.39 33.37
N GLN A 216 -0.77 23.43 33.38
CA GLN A 216 -1.59 23.98 32.30
C GLN A 216 -1.55 25.52 32.26
N GLU A 217 -0.35 26.09 32.18
CA GLU A 217 -0.10 27.53 32.17
C GLU A 217 0.68 27.93 30.91
N VAL A 218 0.31 29.08 30.32
CA VAL A 218 0.86 29.52 29.03
C VAL A 218 2.39 29.61 29.05
N ASP A 219 2.97 30.22 30.10
CA ASP A 219 4.42 30.40 30.21
C ASP A 219 5.15 29.07 30.40
N ALA A 220 4.59 28.15 31.21
CA ALA A 220 5.20 26.85 31.47
C ALA A 220 5.24 25.97 30.20
N ILE A 221 4.14 25.94 29.45
CA ILE A 221 4.06 25.21 28.17
C ILE A 221 5.01 25.84 27.14
N ARG A 222 5.02 27.18 27.03
CA ARG A 222 5.90 27.90 26.10
C ARG A 222 7.36 27.57 26.33
N GLU A 223 7.82 27.67 27.57
CA GLU A 223 9.24 27.45 27.93
C GLU A 223 9.69 26.02 27.68
N ALA A 224 8.85 25.04 28.06
CA ALA A 224 9.13 23.63 27.78
C ALA A 224 9.13 23.34 26.27
N ALA A 225 8.12 23.83 25.53
CA ALA A 225 8.01 23.62 24.10
C ALA A 225 9.21 24.21 23.34
N ALA A 226 9.60 25.46 23.62
CA ALA A 226 10.75 26.10 22.98
C ALA A 226 12.05 25.30 23.22
N ARG A 227 12.30 24.86 24.46
CA ARG A 227 13.49 24.07 24.81
C ARG A 227 13.48 22.67 24.20
N LEU A 228 12.33 22.00 24.16
CA LEU A 228 12.22 20.65 23.61
C LEU A 228 12.35 20.66 22.08
N ALA A 229 11.74 21.64 21.41
CA ALA A 229 11.78 21.77 19.95
C ALA A 229 13.20 21.88 19.37
N GLU A 230 14.16 22.41 20.14
CA GLU A 230 15.57 22.46 19.73
C GLU A 230 16.28 21.10 19.77
N GLN A 231 15.70 20.09 20.42
CA GLN A 231 16.35 18.81 20.72
C GLN A 231 15.79 17.61 19.95
N VAL A 232 14.63 17.77 19.31
CA VAL A 232 13.87 16.67 18.69
C VAL A 232 13.34 17.08 17.32
N ASP A 233 13.04 16.09 16.48
CA ASP A 233 12.45 16.28 15.15
C ASP A 233 10.92 16.44 15.21
N LEU A 234 10.30 15.96 16.30
CA LEU A 234 8.86 15.99 16.52
C LEU A 234 8.53 16.29 17.99
N LEU A 235 7.77 17.36 18.23
CA LEU A 235 7.17 17.63 19.54
C LEU A 235 5.69 17.21 19.50
N ILE A 236 5.31 16.30 20.39
CA ILE A 236 3.91 15.91 20.63
C ILE A 236 3.47 16.56 21.92
N VAL A 237 2.35 17.28 21.90
CA VAL A 237 1.74 17.84 23.10
C VAL A 237 0.46 17.07 23.41
N ALA A 238 0.32 16.60 24.64
CA ALA A 238 -0.87 15.92 25.13
C ALA A 238 -1.36 16.57 26.42
N GLY A 239 -2.65 16.84 26.52
CA GLY A 239 -3.23 17.49 27.70
C GLY A 239 -4.25 16.62 28.40
N GLN A 240 -4.43 16.86 29.70
CA GLN A 240 -5.56 16.34 30.47
C GLN A 240 -6.91 16.84 29.89
N THR A 241 -6.91 18.05 29.35
CA THR A 241 -8.07 18.69 28.72
C THR A 241 -7.88 18.77 27.22
N SER A 242 -8.99 18.69 26.48
CA SER A 242 -8.98 18.81 25.03
C SER A 242 -8.84 20.26 24.61
N ILE A 243 -8.19 20.48 23.45
CA ILE A 243 -8.08 21.79 22.82
C ILE A 243 -9.45 22.13 22.22
N MET A 244 -10.10 23.17 22.75
CA MET A 244 -11.46 23.53 22.32
C MET A 244 -11.49 24.53 21.16
N ASP A 245 -10.50 25.42 21.10
CA ASP A 245 -10.35 26.44 20.07
C ASP A 245 -8.89 26.93 19.94
N GLU A 246 -8.63 27.78 18.95
CA GLU A 246 -7.28 28.30 18.66
C GLU A 246 -6.74 29.26 19.76
N GLU A 247 -7.61 29.78 20.61
CA GLU A 247 -7.31 30.65 21.75
C GLU A 247 -7.25 29.88 23.09
N ASP A 248 -7.29 28.55 23.03
CA ASP A 248 -6.99 27.69 24.18
C ASP A 248 -5.52 27.85 24.62
N ILE A 249 -5.22 27.46 25.85
CA ILE A 249 -3.94 27.62 26.54
C ILE A 249 -2.81 26.97 25.74
N THR A 250 -2.99 25.75 25.24
CA THR A 250 -1.94 25.01 24.52
C THR A 250 -1.56 25.67 23.19
N PRO A 251 -2.49 25.94 22.23
CA PRO A 251 -2.15 26.65 21.00
C PRO A 251 -1.58 28.05 21.23
N ARG A 252 -2.09 28.80 22.23
CA ARG A 252 -1.54 30.11 22.59
C ARG A 252 -0.09 30.03 23.07
N ALA A 253 0.23 29.05 23.92
CA ALA A 253 1.58 28.83 24.40
C ALA A 253 2.54 28.44 23.26
N LEU A 254 2.10 27.56 22.36
CA LEU A 254 2.90 27.14 21.19
C LEU A 254 3.14 28.31 20.22
N ARG A 255 2.13 29.14 19.95
CA ARG A 255 2.31 30.38 19.17
C ARG A 255 3.29 31.34 19.83
N ALA A 256 3.22 31.49 21.15
CA ALA A 256 4.18 32.28 21.91
C ALA A 256 5.60 31.70 21.89
N ALA A 257 5.75 30.40 21.63
CA ALA A 257 7.03 29.72 21.40
C ALA A 257 7.51 29.79 19.93
N GLY A 258 6.76 30.45 19.04
CA GLY A 258 7.10 30.62 17.63
C GLY A 258 6.47 29.61 16.67
N ALA A 259 5.57 28.75 17.14
CA ALA A 259 4.83 27.84 16.25
C ALA A 259 3.79 28.59 15.41
N THR A 260 3.51 28.05 14.23
CA THR A 260 2.36 28.45 13.40
C THR A 260 1.32 27.35 13.48
N LEU A 261 0.05 27.72 13.63
CA LEU A 261 -1.06 26.78 13.62
C LEU A 261 -1.49 26.55 12.17
N GLU A 262 -1.31 25.32 11.68
CA GLU A 262 -1.69 24.92 10.33
C GLU A 262 -3.13 24.38 10.29
N LEU A 263 -3.53 23.68 11.36
CA LEU A 263 -4.85 23.06 11.45
C LEU A 263 -5.34 23.05 12.89
N HIS A 264 -6.61 23.40 13.09
CA HIS A 264 -7.35 23.13 14.31
C HIS A 264 -8.61 22.32 13.99
N GLY A 265 -8.63 21.09 14.51
CA GLY A 265 -9.66 20.10 14.32
C GLY A 265 -9.51 19.26 13.05
N ALA A 266 -10.10 18.07 13.08
CA ALA A 266 -10.11 17.14 11.96
C ALA A 266 -11.47 16.45 11.82
N PRO A 267 -11.97 16.16 10.60
CA PRO A 267 -13.25 15.49 10.41
C PRO A 267 -13.15 13.97 10.64
N VAL A 268 -12.72 13.57 11.85
CA VAL A 268 -12.49 12.18 12.27
C VAL A 268 -12.99 11.96 13.70
N GLU A 269 -13.38 10.73 14.05
CA GLU A 269 -13.83 10.38 15.40
C GLU A 269 -13.30 8.97 15.77
N PRO A 270 -12.53 8.80 16.86
CA PRO A 270 -11.99 9.84 17.74
C PRO A 270 -10.86 10.68 17.10
N GLY A 271 -10.58 11.86 17.65
CA GLY A 271 -9.47 12.73 17.24
C GLY A 271 -9.87 14.03 16.53
N ASN A 272 -11.15 14.43 16.63
CA ASN A 272 -11.66 15.66 16.03
C ASN A 272 -11.05 16.96 16.58
N LEU A 273 -10.37 16.92 17.73
CA LEU A 273 -9.72 18.07 18.39
C LEU A 273 -8.20 18.11 18.17
N LEU A 274 -7.70 17.45 17.12
CA LEU A 274 -6.28 17.52 16.73
C LEU A 274 -5.88 18.95 16.33
N ALA A 275 -4.73 19.42 16.81
CA ALA A 275 -4.09 20.63 16.33
C ALA A 275 -2.70 20.31 15.76
N LEU A 276 -2.31 20.99 14.67
CA LEU A 276 -1.02 20.86 13.99
C LEU A 276 -0.33 22.21 13.87
#